data_AF-A0A925AKZ4-F1
#
_entry.id   AF-A0A925AKZ4-F1
#
_cell.length_a   1.000
_cell.length_b   1.000
_cell.length_c   1.000
_cell.angle_alpha   90.00
_cell.angle_beta   90.00
_cell.angle_gamma   90.00
#
_symmetry.space_group_name_H-M   'P 1'
#
loop_
_entity.id
_entity.type
_entity.pdbx_description
1 polymer ?
#
loop_
_entity_poly.entity_id
_entity_poly.type
_entity_poly.pdbx_seq_one_letter_code
_entity_poly.pdbx_strand_id
1 'polypeptide(L)'
;MSSTPAANPLRFGIAVLSLCLAAVAQALAQPSTPPEKARRLEALLPDGSTVLVRRYADFNADGVRDAVVVAHRRDRADDPRTLVIAFGHPAGGYTLSLRSDTAIPEVATGGAAARDGFDELQVLRNTFTISRYGGSSVQHSERWQFRFQDGDWFLIGERLSTGGNRVRCPTLSPRTEARADETCVGYTVDSNFVTGRQQITHLFDGEATRNAVVRRALPKKALVRLAEFSPQPWAPFP
;
A
#
# COMPACT_ATOMS: atom_id res chain seq x y z
N MET A 1 -32.31 58.14 77.30
CA MET A 1 -31.62 59.02 76.33
C MET A 1 -30.15 58.64 76.32
N SER A 2 -29.59 58.36 75.13
CA SER A 2 -28.15 58.14 74.86
C SER A 2 -27.51 56.92 75.57
N SER A 3 -26.67 56.08 74.99
CA SER A 3 -25.94 56.06 73.72
C SER A 3 -25.30 54.67 73.55
N THR A 4 -25.38 54.12 72.35
CA THR A 4 -24.56 53.02 71.75
C THR A 4 -23.06 53.37 71.70
N PRO A 5 -22.12 52.56 71.13
CA PRO A 5 -21.94 51.09 71.04
C PRO A 5 -20.43 50.64 71.21
N ALA A 6 -20.14 49.33 71.22
CA ALA A 6 -18.84 48.74 70.78
C ALA A 6 -19.00 47.20 70.68
N ALA A 7 -18.95 46.57 69.50
CA ALA A 7 -17.78 46.15 68.71
C ALA A 7 -17.45 44.66 68.90
N ASN A 8 -17.70 43.84 67.85
CA ASN A 8 -16.70 42.95 67.25
C ASN A 8 -17.34 42.05 66.17
N PRO A 9 -16.98 42.22 64.88
CA PRO A 9 -17.34 41.26 63.85
C PRO A 9 -16.34 40.10 63.78
N LEU A 10 -16.94 38.91 63.74
CA LEU A 10 -16.50 37.65 63.17
C LEU A 10 -15.16 37.65 62.41
N ARG A 11 -14.23 36.81 62.88
CA ARG A 11 -13.23 36.16 62.04
C ARG A 11 -13.78 34.80 61.61
N PHE A 12 -14.27 34.69 60.38
CA PHE A 12 -14.48 33.39 59.73
C PHE A 12 -13.41 33.19 58.67
N GLY A 13 -12.73 32.05 58.76
CA GLY A 13 -11.65 31.66 57.88
C GLY A 13 -12.12 31.47 56.45
N ILE A 14 -11.30 31.96 55.52
CA ILE A 14 -11.40 31.67 54.10
C ILE A 14 -10.93 30.22 53.93
N ALA A 15 -11.88 29.30 53.80
CA ALA A 15 -11.60 27.97 53.26
C ALA A 15 -11.49 28.10 51.73
N VAL A 16 -10.31 27.77 51.23
CA VAL A 16 -9.95 27.74 49.81
C VAL A 16 -10.87 26.76 49.07
N LEU A 17 -11.83 27.28 48.31
CA LEU A 17 -12.62 26.50 47.36
C LEU A 17 -11.90 26.56 46.00
N SER A 18 -10.99 25.62 45.79
CA SER A 18 -10.35 25.33 44.50
C SER A 18 -10.53 23.85 44.23
N LEU A 19 -10.67 23.47 42.95
CA LEU A 19 -11.13 22.18 42.38
C LEU A 19 -12.66 22.16 42.13
N CYS A 20 -13.20 22.00 40.91
CA CYS A 20 -12.65 21.57 39.63
C CYS A 20 -13.37 22.31 38.49
N LEU A 21 -12.66 23.18 37.76
CA LEU A 21 -13.04 23.59 36.41
C LEU A 21 -12.00 23.01 35.45
N ALA A 22 -12.21 21.76 35.02
CA ALA A 22 -11.47 21.16 33.90
C ALA A 22 -12.24 19.95 33.35
N ALA A 23 -13.43 20.17 32.82
CA ALA A 23 -14.08 19.23 31.90
C ALA A 23 -13.83 19.65 30.45
N VAL A 24 -12.57 19.99 30.12
CA VAL A 24 -12.14 20.30 28.76
C VAL A 24 -10.98 19.38 28.42
N ALA A 25 -11.07 18.83 27.20
CA ALA A 25 -10.07 18.02 26.50
C ALA A 25 -10.01 16.54 26.90
N GLN A 26 -10.87 15.73 26.27
CA GLN A 26 -10.47 14.40 25.78
C GLN A 26 -11.47 13.89 24.73
N ALA A 27 -11.56 14.60 23.61
CA ALA A 27 -11.94 14.00 22.34
C ALA A 27 -10.86 14.36 21.31
N LEU A 28 -9.60 14.08 21.65
CA LEU A 28 -8.65 13.77 20.60
C LEU A 28 -9.20 12.48 20.00
N ALA A 29 -9.80 12.57 18.82
CA ALA A 29 -10.17 11.42 18.02
C ALA A 29 -8.90 10.60 17.79
N GLN A 30 -8.64 9.65 18.69
CA GLN A 30 -7.68 8.60 18.44
C GLN A 30 -8.21 7.87 17.21
N PRO A 31 -7.41 7.67 16.16
CA PRO A 31 -7.83 6.82 15.05
C PRO A 31 -8.16 5.46 15.65
N SER A 32 -9.45 5.15 15.74
CA SER A 32 -9.92 3.86 16.20
C SER A 32 -9.33 2.83 15.25
N THR A 33 -8.57 1.88 15.79
CA THR A 33 -8.16 0.72 15.01
C THR A 33 -9.44 0.09 14.47
N PRO A 34 -9.57 -0.12 13.14
CA PRO A 34 -10.77 -0.73 12.59
C PRO A 34 -11.08 -2.07 13.27
N PRO A 35 -12.35 -2.42 13.44
CA PRO A 35 -12.73 -3.68 14.08
C PRO A 35 -12.15 -4.87 13.31
N GLU A 36 -11.83 -5.95 14.02
CA GLU A 36 -11.36 -7.20 13.40
C GLU A 36 -12.47 -7.89 12.59
N LYS A 37 -13.74 -7.67 12.96
CA LYS A 37 -14.91 -8.29 12.31
C LYS A 37 -15.97 -7.25 12.01
N ALA A 38 -16.62 -7.40 10.86
CA ALA A 38 -17.70 -6.50 10.47
C ALA A 38 -18.75 -7.19 9.59
N ARG A 39 -20.00 -6.73 9.68
CA ARG A 39 -21.05 -7.16 8.74
C ARG A 39 -20.87 -6.61 7.33
N ARG A 40 -20.22 -5.45 7.21
CA ARG A 40 -19.94 -4.77 5.94
C ARG A 40 -18.45 -4.47 5.83
N LEU A 41 -17.93 -4.59 4.63
CA LEU A 41 -16.52 -4.40 4.33
C LEU A 41 -16.04 -2.99 4.64
N GLU A 42 -16.89 -1.99 4.43
CA GLU A 42 -16.59 -0.59 4.69
C GLU A 42 -16.29 -0.29 6.16
N ALA A 43 -16.85 -1.08 7.08
CA ALA A 43 -16.58 -0.92 8.51
C ALA A 43 -15.21 -1.49 8.93
N LEU A 44 -14.48 -2.17 8.04
CA LEU A 44 -13.08 -2.57 8.25
C LEU A 44 -12.08 -1.51 7.78
N LEU A 45 -12.55 -0.44 7.12
CA LEU A 45 -11.72 0.67 6.68
C LEU A 45 -11.60 1.74 7.77
N PRO A 46 -10.53 2.55 7.76
CA PRO A 46 -10.43 3.70 8.63
C PRO A 46 -11.60 4.67 8.44
N ASP A 47 -12.03 5.32 9.53
CA ASP A 47 -13.06 6.34 9.48
C ASP A 47 -12.71 7.45 8.48
N GLY A 48 -13.71 7.86 7.70
CA GLY A 48 -13.52 8.88 6.68
C GLY A 48 -12.93 8.37 5.35
N SER A 49 -12.66 7.07 5.22
CA SER A 49 -12.17 6.49 3.96
C SER A 49 -13.21 6.47 2.85
N THR A 50 -12.75 6.60 1.61
CA THR A 50 -13.51 6.36 0.38
C THR A 50 -12.91 5.17 -0.35
N VAL A 51 -13.75 4.19 -0.71
CA VAL A 51 -13.35 3.03 -1.51
C VAL A 51 -13.06 3.48 -2.94
N LEU A 52 -11.88 3.13 -3.44
CA LEU A 52 -11.46 3.35 -4.82
C LEU A 52 -11.81 2.14 -5.69
N VAL A 53 -11.41 0.96 -5.22
CA VAL A 53 -11.66 -0.29 -5.93
C VAL A 53 -11.82 -1.43 -4.93
N ARG A 54 -12.72 -2.36 -5.28
CA ARG A 54 -12.93 -3.62 -4.58
C ARG A 54 -12.90 -4.77 -5.58
N ARG A 55 -12.32 -5.88 -5.17
CA ARG A 55 -12.34 -7.15 -5.91
C ARG A 55 -12.62 -8.29 -4.95
N TYR A 56 -13.07 -9.40 -5.53
CA TYR A 56 -13.49 -10.55 -4.78
C TYR A 56 -12.95 -11.83 -5.41
N ALA A 57 -12.56 -12.78 -4.57
CA ALA A 57 -12.17 -14.14 -4.91
C ALA A 57 -12.30 -15.01 -3.67
N ASP A 58 -12.16 -16.32 -3.82
CA ASP A 58 -11.89 -17.22 -2.71
C ASP A 58 -10.37 -17.31 -2.55
N PHE A 59 -9.79 -16.50 -1.67
CA PHE A 59 -8.34 -16.37 -1.54
C PHE A 59 -7.74 -17.46 -0.67
N ASN A 60 -8.47 -17.91 0.34
CA ASN A 60 -8.06 -18.96 1.27
C ASN A 60 -8.55 -20.37 0.88
N ALA A 61 -9.31 -20.49 -0.23
CA ALA A 61 -9.86 -21.73 -0.75
C ALA A 61 -10.86 -22.42 0.19
N ASP A 62 -11.64 -21.65 0.94
CA ASP A 62 -12.67 -22.17 1.86
C ASP A 62 -14.07 -22.26 1.24
N GLY A 63 -14.21 -21.87 -0.04
CA GLY A 63 -15.47 -21.85 -0.77
C GLY A 63 -16.33 -20.61 -0.50
N VAL A 64 -15.86 -19.69 0.33
CA VAL A 64 -16.50 -18.40 0.63
C VAL A 64 -15.78 -17.29 -0.13
N ARG A 65 -16.53 -16.27 -0.51
CA ARG A 65 -15.97 -15.13 -1.24
C ARG A 65 -15.37 -14.13 -0.27
N ASP A 66 -14.08 -13.88 -0.45
CA ASP A 66 -13.29 -12.88 0.24
C ASP A 66 -13.24 -11.58 -0.55
N ALA A 67 -12.72 -10.52 0.09
CA ALA A 67 -12.60 -9.20 -0.51
C ALA A 67 -11.20 -8.61 -0.34
N VAL A 68 -10.75 -7.90 -1.36
CA VAL A 68 -9.59 -7.00 -1.32
C VAL A 68 -10.03 -5.61 -1.77
N VAL A 69 -9.64 -4.59 -1.00
CA VAL A 69 -10.10 -3.21 -1.14
C VAL A 69 -8.94 -2.25 -1.09
N VAL A 70 -8.96 -1.27 -1.98
CA VAL A 70 -8.10 -0.09 -1.91
C VAL A 70 -8.99 1.11 -1.61
N ALA A 71 -8.59 1.89 -0.62
CA ALA A 71 -9.29 3.09 -0.19
C ALA A 71 -8.30 4.23 0.07
N HIS A 72 -8.78 5.46 0.00
CA HIS A 72 -8.02 6.63 0.42
C HIS A 72 -8.80 7.39 1.50
N ARG A 73 -8.10 8.16 2.33
CA ARG A 73 -8.72 9.05 3.31
C ARG A 73 -9.23 10.32 2.62
N ARG A 74 -10.46 10.75 2.94
CA ARG A 74 -11.04 11.98 2.36
C ARG A 74 -10.38 13.25 2.85
N ASP A 75 -9.97 13.27 4.12
CA ASP A 75 -9.32 14.41 4.77
C ASP A 75 -7.83 14.51 4.46
N ARG A 76 -7.26 13.46 3.86
CA ARG A 76 -5.83 13.35 3.53
C ARG A 76 -5.67 12.61 2.20
N ALA A 77 -6.08 13.27 1.12
CA ALA A 77 -6.05 12.68 -0.21
C ALA A 77 -4.63 12.33 -0.68
N ASP A 78 -3.63 13.01 -0.14
CA ASP A 78 -2.21 12.79 -0.43
C ASP A 78 -1.55 11.76 0.51
N ASP A 79 -2.28 11.14 1.45
CA ASP A 79 -1.72 10.03 2.24
C ASP A 79 -1.61 8.75 1.38
N PRO A 80 -0.74 7.80 1.76
CA PRO A 80 -0.76 6.45 1.24
C PRO A 80 -2.16 5.81 1.28
N ARG A 81 -2.43 4.94 0.30
CA ARG A 81 -3.74 4.27 0.22
C ARG A 81 -3.77 3.09 1.18
N THR A 82 -4.92 2.92 1.81
CA THR A 82 -5.19 1.74 2.64
C THR A 82 -5.59 0.58 1.75
N LEU A 83 -4.83 -0.51 1.85
CA LEU A 83 -5.20 -1.84 1.35
C LEU A 83 -5.81 -2.63 2.52
N VAL A 84 -7.03 -3.14 2.34
CA VAL A 84 -7.66 -4.10 3.26
C VAL A 84 -7.97 -5.39 2.53
N ILE A 85 -7.64 -6.51 3.16
CA ILE A 85 -8.06 -7.85 2.74
C ILE A 85 -8.88 -8.46 3.86
N ALA A 86 -10.02 -9.05 3.51
CA ALA A 86 -10.94 -9.61 4.49
C ALA A 86 -11.54 -10.92 4.00
N PHE A 87 -11.55 -11.92 4.90
CA PHE A 87 -12.14 -13.22 4.63
C PHE A 87 -13.65 -13.19 4.88
N GLY A 88 -14.41 -13.73 3.93
CA GLY A 88 -15.86 -13.84 4.03
C GLY A 88 -16.29 -14.93 5.02
N HIS A 89 -17.51 -14.81 5.54
CA HIS A 89 -18.12 -15.87 6.36
C HIS A 89 -19.39 -16.42 5.70
N PRO A 90 -19.68 -17.73 5.82
CA PRO A 90 -20.91 -18.32 5.29
C PRO A 90 -22.19 -17.68 5.87
N ALA A 91 -22.15 -17.28 7.15
CA ALA A 91 -23.23 -16.57 7.82
C ALA A 91 -23.34 -15.08 7.42
N GLY A 92 -22.48 -14.63 6.51
CA GLY A 92 -22.32 -13.24 6.10
C GLY A 92 -21.32 -12.46 6.97
N GLY A 93 -20.89 -11.31 6.45
CA GLY A 93 -19.86 -10.49 7.07
C GLY A 93 -18.45 -10.92 6.72
N TYR A 94 -17.49 -10.27 7.35
CA TYR A 94 -16.07 -10.34 7.04
C TYR A 94 -15.21 -10.33 8.32
N THR A 95 -14.06 -11.00 8.26
CA THR A 95 -12.97 -10.85 9.23
C THR A 95 -11.76 -10.26 8.54
N LEU A 96 -11.15 -9.24 9.15
CA LEU A 96 -9.93 -8.62 8.65
C LEU A 96 -8.82 -9.65 8.61
N SER A 97 -8.26 -9.88 7.42
CA SER A 97 -7.10 -10.75 7.22
C SER A 97 -5.82 -9.91 7.28
N LEU A 98 -5.78 -8.79 6.56
CA LEU A 98 -4.64 -7.90 6.53
C LEU A 98 -5.09 -6.46 6.25
N ARG A 99 -4.39 -5.51 6.88
CA ARG A 99 -4.40 -4.11 6.48
C ARG A 99 -2.96 -3.67 6.20
N SER A 100 -2.76 -2.94 5.12
CA SER A 100 -1.50 -2.26 4.84
C SER A 100 -1.78 -0.82 4.40
N ASP A 101 -1.10 0.12 5.03
CA ASP A 101 -1.08 1.54 4.62
C ASP A 101 0.24 1.88 3.89
N THR A 102 1.01 0.87 3.48
CA THR A 102 2.34 1.03 2.84
C THR A 102 2.44 0.35 1.48
N ALA A 103 1.57 -0.62 1.19
CA ALA A 103 1.62 -1.41 -0.05
C ALA A 103 1.26 -0.59 -1.30
N ILE A 104 0.53 0.52 -1.12
CA ILE A 104 0.11 1.41 -2.20
C ILE A 104 0.47 2.84 -1.77
N PRO A 105 1.45 3.47 -2.44
CA PRO A 105 1.91 4.80 -2.08
C PRO A 105 0.86 5.86 -2.41
N GLU A 106 1.13 7.08 -1.99
CA GLU A 106 0.30 8.26 -2.22
C GLU A 106 0.08 8.57 -3.71
N VAL A 107 -0.93 9.41 -3.96
CA VAL A 107 -1.39 9.82 -5.29
C VAL A 107 -0.22 10.35 -6.12
N ALA A 108 0.58 11.27 -5.57
CA ALA A 108 1.58 12.05 -6.29
C ALA A 108 2.78 11.26 -6.87
N THR A 109 2.76 9.93 -6.81
CA THR A 109 3.88 9.09 -7.24
C THR A 109 3.89 8.71 -8.73
N GLY A 110 2.90 9.09 -9.52
CA GLY A 110 2.87 8.78 -10.97
C GLY A 110 3.71 9.72 -11.85
N GLY A 111 4.19 10.85 -11.32
CA GLY A 111 5.00 11.82 -12.07
C GLY A 111 4.21 12.60 -13.14
N ALA A 112 4.87 12.92 -14.25
CA ALA A 112 4.25 13.68 -15.35
C ALA A 112 3.39 12.81 -16.27
N ALA A 113 3.67 11.51 -16.34
CA ALA A 113 2.96 10.55 -17.16
C ALA A 113 1.58 10.18 -16.57
N ALA A 114 1.48 10.14 -15.23
CA ALA A 114 0.23 9.94 -14.52
C ALA A 114 0.24 10.78 -13.24
N ARG A 115 -0.84 11.52 -12.97
CA ARG A 115 -0.94 12.25 -11.69
C ARG A 115 -1.09 11.31 -10.51
N ASP A 116 -1.78 10.18 -10.71
CA ASP A 116 -1.97 9.11 -9.73
C ASP A 116 -1.12 7.90 -10.14
N GLY A 117 -0.22 7.47 -9.26
CA GLY A 117 0.64 6.32 -9.52
C GLY A 117 -0.08 4.98 -9.44
N PHE A 118 -1.21 4.89 -8.74
CA PHE A 118 -2.00 3.67 -8.65
C PHE A 118 -2.79 3.47 -9.95
N ASP A 119 -2.54 2.34 -10.61
CA ASP A 119 -3.17 2.01 -11.89
C ASP A 119 -4.33 1.02 -11.66
N GLU A 120 -4.04 -0.13 -11.04
CA GLU A 120 -5.02 -1.21 -11.02
C GLU A 120 -4.91 -2.16 -9.82
N LEU A 121 -6.08 -2.69 -9.43
CA LEU A 121 -6.22 -3.90 -8.61
C LEU A 121 -6.93 -4.99 -9.43
N GLN A 122 -6.23 -6.09 -9.72
CA GLN A 122 -6.81 -7.26 -10.40
C GLN A 122 -6.82 -8.47 -9.49
N VAL A 123 -7.75 -9.40 -9.77
CA VAL A 123 -7.83 -10.70 -9.13
C VAL A 123 -7.80 -11.78 -10.20
N LEU A 124 -6.97 -12.80 -9.97
CA LEU A 124 -6.91 -13.99 -10.80
C LEU A 124 -6.86 -15.22 -9.89
N ARG A 125 -7.93 -16.01 -9.90
CA ARG A 125 -8.13 -17.16 -9.00
C ARG A 125 -8.00 -16.70 -7.54
N ASN A 126 -7.10 -17.30 -6.76
CA ASN A 126 -6.83 -16.98 -5.36
C ASN A 126 -5.63 -16.03 -5.18
N THR A 127 -5.32 -15.23 -6.19
CA THR A 127 -4.25 -14.22 -6.15
C THR A 127 -4.79 -12.86 -6.56
N PHE A 128 -4.13 -11.80 -6.14
CA PHE A 128 -4.41 -10.45 -6.63
C PHE A 128 -3.12 -9.75 -7.03
N THR A 129 -3.25 -8.74 -7.89
CA THR A 129 -2.14 -7.88 -8.29
C THR A 129 -2.45 -6.43 -8.04
N ILE A 130 -1.43 -5.69 -7.60
CA ILE A 130 -1.43 -4.23 -7.54
C ILE A 130 -0.52 -3.75 -8.67
N SER A 131 -1.04 -2.88 -9.53
CA SER A 131 -0.29 -2.25 -10.61
C SER A 131 -0.08 -0.77 -10.31
N ARG A 132 1.11 -0.27 -10.65
CA ARG A 132 1.45 1.14 -10.69
C ARG A 132 1.97 1.53 -12.06
N TYR A 133 1.71 2.78 -12.41
CA TYR A 133 2.20 3.39 -13.64
C TYR A 133 2.67 4.81 -13.36
N GLY A 134 3.76 5.21 -13.99
CA GLY A 134 4.26 6.56 -13.84
C GLY A 134 5.43 6.90 -14.74
N GLY A 135 6.07 8.02 -14.42
CA GLY A 135 7.26 8.50 -15.09
C GLY A 135 7.05 9.85 -15.78
N SER A 136 7.88 10.14 -16.77
CA SER A 136 7.77 11.35 -17.60
C SER A 136 8.22 11.03 -19.02
N SER A 137 9.43 11.44 -19.38
CA SER A 137 10.08 11.09 -20.63
C SER A 137 10.47 9.61 -20.67
N VAL A 138 10.80 9.04 -19.51
CA VAL A 138 10.88 7.59 -19.28
C VAL A 138 9.63 7.17 -18.53
N GLN A 139 8.85 6.30 -19.14
CA GLN A 139 7.67 5.68 -18.54
C GLN A 139 8.09 4.41 -17.81
N HIS A 140 7.36 4.08 -16.74
CA HIS A 140 7.53 2.82 -16.04
C HIS A 140 6.19 2.27 -15.56
N SER A 141 6.12 0.95 -15.45
CA SER A 141 5.04 0.26 -14.78
C SER A 141 5.57 -0.84 -13.88
N GLU A 142 4.88 -1.06 -12.78
CA GLU A 142 5.21 -2.05 -11.77
C GLU A 142 3.96 -2.87 -11.48
N ARG A 143 4.09 -4.18 -11.32
CA ARG A 143 2.99 -5.06 -10.94
C ARG A 143 3.48 -6.05 -9.90
N TRP A 144 2.83 -6.09 -8.75
CA TRP A 144 3.13 -7.03 -7.67
C TRP A 144 1.99 -8.01 -7.51
N GLN A 145 2.30 -9.31 -7.46
CA GLN A 145 1.31 -10.38 -7.29
C GLN A 145 1.42 -10.99 -5.90
N PHE A 146 0.30 -11.05 -5.20
CA PHE A 146 0.20 -11.59 -3.84
C PHE A 146 -0.68 -12.82 -3.78
N ARG A 147 -0.35 -13.72 -2.87
CA ARG A 147 -1.11 -14.94 -2.58
C ARG A 147 -1.16 -15.20 -1.09
N PHE A 148 -2.32 -15.65 -0.61
CA PHE A 148 -2.45 -16.19 0.73
C PHE A 148 -1.91 -17.62 0.78
N GLN A 149 -0.97 -17.88 1.69
CA GLN A 149 -0.39 -19.19 1.93
C GLN A 149 0.21 -19.23 3.33
N ASP A 150 0.27 -20.41 3.95
CA ASP A 150 0.92 -20.59 5.25
C ASP A 150 0.39 -19.61 6.34
N GLY A 151 -0.89 -19.21 6.24
CA GLY A 151 -1.54 -18.30 7.17
C GLY A 151 -1.26 -16.81 6.97
N ASP A 152 -0.54 -16.41 5.92
CA ASP A 152 -0.18 -15.01 5.67
C ASP A 152 -0.18 -14.67 4.16
N TRP A 153 -0.01 -13.40 3.82
CA TRP A 153 0.03 -12.88 2.46
C TRP A 153 1.46 -12.65 2.00
N PHE A 154 1.82 -13.24 0.86
CA PHE A 154 3.19 -13.18 0.34
C PHE A 154 3.25 -12.65 -1.08
N LEU A 155 4.28 -11.86 -1.36
CA LEU A 155 4.67 -11.46 -2.71
C LEU A 155 5.23 -12.69 -3.45
N ILE A 156 4.50 -13.16 -4.46
CA ILE A 156 4.85 -14.36 -5.23
C ILE A 156 5.45 -14.04 -6.60
N GLY A 157 5.26 -12.82 -7.09
CA GLY A 157 5.84 -12.37 -8.34
C GLY A 157 5.79 -10.86 -8.50
N GLU A 158 6.63 -10.37 -9.40
CA GLU A 158 6.77 -8.96 -9.73
C GLU A 158 7.04 -8.82 -11.23
N ARG A 159 6.45 -7.80 -11.85
CA ARG A 159 6.81 -7.35 -13.19
C ARG A 159 7.16 -5.87 -13.13
N LEU A 160 8.34 -5.52 -13.61
CA LEU A 160 8.78 -4.14 -13.81
C LEU A 160 8.91 -3.90 -15.31
N SER A 161 8.42 -2.79 -15.82
CA SER A 161 8.59 -2.41 -17.22
C SER A 161 9.00 -0.95 -17.34
N THR A 162 9.78 -0.64 -18.35
CA THR A 162 10.10 0.74 -18.72
C THR A 162 10.05 0.93 -20.23
N GLY A 163 9.76 2.16 -20.65
CA GLY A 163 9.74 2.55 -22.06
C GLY A 163 9.75 4.06 -22.26
N GLY A 164 9.60 4.49 -23.51
CA GLY A 164 9.46 5.91 -23.89
C GLY A 164 10.75 6.56 -24.38
N ASN A 165 11.87 6.32 -23.70
CA ASN A 165 13.19 6.86 -24.07
C ASN A 165 14.30 5.82 -23.92
N ARG A 166 15.49 6.12 -24.47
CA ARG A 166 16.66 5.26 -24.30
C ARG A 166 17.08 5.21 -22.83
N VAL A 167 17.11 4.00 -22.28
CA VAL A 167 17.55 3.67 -20.93
C VAL A 167 18.72 2.71 -21.00
N ARG A 168 19.56 2.69 -19.96
CA ARG A 168 20.55 1.63 -19.79
C ARG A 168 19.85 0.29 -19.65
N CYS A 169 20.25 -0.69 -20.45
CA CYS A 169 19.67 -2.01 -20.33
C CYS A 169 20.13 -2.70 -19.04
N PRO A 170 19.22 -3.37 -18.31
CA PRO A 170 19.64 -4.25 -17.23
C PRO A 170 20.60 -5.29 -17.80
N THR A 171 21.71 -5.57 -17.12
CA THR A 171 22.81 -6.37 -17.66
C THR A 171 22.32 -7.72 -18.18
N LEU A 172 22.45 -7.96 -19.49
CA LEU A 172 22.47 -9.30 -20.06
C LEU A 172 23.71 -9.96 -19.44
N SER A 173 23.55 -11.07 -18.71
CA SER A 173 24.62 -11.88 -18.07
C SER A 173 26.07 -11.60 -18.51
N PRO A 174 27.09 -11.67 -17.61
CA PRO A 174 28.50 -11.45 -17.94
C PRO A 174 29.10 -12.36 -19.02
N ARG A 175 28.32 -13.31 -19.58
CA ARG A 175 28.73 -14.23 -20.66
C ARG A 175 28.20 -13.86 -22.05
N THR A 176 27.35 -12.85 -22.15
CA THR A 176 26.91 -12.29 -23.43
C THR A 176 27.48 -10.90 -23.52
N GLU A 177 28.19 -10.61 -24.61
CA GLU A 177 28.84 -9.35 -24.93
C GLU A 177 27.84 -8.19 -25.16
N ALA A 178 26.80 -8.09 -24.33
CA ALA A 178 26.10 -6.85 -24.14
C ALA A 178 27.09 -5.89 -23.51
N ARG A 179 27.61 -4.99 -24.33
CA ARG A 179 28.54 -3.97 -23.87
C ARG A 179 27.86 -3.20 -22.74
N ALA A 180 28.62 -2.85 -21.72
CA ALA A 180 28.12 -2.11 -20.55
C ALA A 180 27.52 -0.71 -20.90
N ASP A 181 27.60 -0.30 -22.16
CA ASP A 181 27.04 0.91 -22.75
C ASP A 181 25.77 0.68 -23.59
N GLU A 182 25.24 -0.55 -23.67
CA GLU A 182 24.08 -0.83 -24.51
C GLU A 182 22.80 -0.19 -23.94
N THR A 183 22.19 0.69 -24.73
CA THR A 183 20.90 1.31 -24.42
C THR A 183 19.76 0.58 -25.12
N CYS A 184 18.62 0.43 -24.44
CA CYS A 184 17.36 -0.04 -25.00
C CYS A 184 16.32 1.05 -24.91
N VAL A 185 15.29 0.98 -25.75
CA VAL A 185 14.13 1.88 -25.66
C VAL A 185 13.10 1.41 -24.64
N GLY A 186 13.30 0.21 -24.08
CA GLY A 186 12.53 -0.31 -22.98
C GLY A 186 13.00 -1.70 -22.55
N TYR A 187 12.52 -2.15 -21.41
CA TYR A 187 12.68 -3.53 -20.98
C TYR A 187 11.54 -3.94 -20.05
N THR A 188 11.37 -5.24 -19.89
CA THR A 188 10.49 -5.85 -18.89
C THR A 188 11.29 -6.86 -18.08
N VAL A 189 11.21 -6.78 -16.75
CA VAL A 189 11.74 -7.77 -15.82
C VAL A 189 10.57 -8.49 -15.16
N ASP A 190 10.48 -9.79 -15.37
CA ASP A 190 9.49 -10.69 -14.81
C ASP A 190 10.12 -11.62 -13.79
N SER A 191 9.79 -11.44 -12.52
CA SER A 191 10.30 -12.22 -11.40
C SER A 191 9.20 -13.12 -10.83
N ASN A 192 9.46 -14.43 -10.75
CA ASN A 192 8.61 -15.39 -10.06
C ASN A 192 9.36 -15.93 -8.83
N PHE A 193 8.96 -15.45 -7.65
CA PHE A 193 9.65 -15.74 -6.40
C PHE A 193 9.36 -17.17 -5.89
N VAL A 194 8.25 -17.77 -6.30
CA VAL A 194 7.90 -19.16 -5.96
C VAL A 194 8.84 -20.14 -6.66
N THR A 195 9.10 -19.93 -7.95
CA THR A 195 9.97 -20.80 -8.76
C THR A 195 11.44 -20.38 -8.74
N GLY A 196 11.75 -19.18 -8.21
CA GLY A 196 13.08 -18.61 -8.26
C GLY A 196 13.55 -18.35 -9.69
N ARG A 197 12.64 -17.94 -10.60
CA ARG A 197 12.95 -17.66 -12.01
C ARG A 197 12.76 -16.19 -12.32
N GLN A 198 13.64 -15.64 -13.14
CA GLN A 198 13.49 -14.32 -13.72
C GLN A 198 13.66 -14.36 -15.23
N GLN A 199 12.82 -13.61 -15.93
CA GLN A 199 12.94 -13.34 -17.35
C GLN A 199 13.10 -11.84 -17.58
N ILE A 200 14.05 -11.44 -18.40
CA ILE A 200 14.26 -10.05 -18.80
C ILE A 200 14.06 -9.98 -20.31
N THR A 201 13.17 -9.13 -20.77
CA THR A 201 12.91 -8.87 -22.19
C THR A 201 13.38 -7.46 -22.50
N HIS A 202 14.32 -7.32 -23.42
CA HIS A 202 14.85 -6.03 -23.87
C HIS A 202 14.17 -5.62 -25.17
N LEU A 203 13.87 -4.34 -25.30
CA LEU A 203 13.36 -3.74 -26.52
C LEU A 203 14.40 -2.77 -27.07
N PHE A 204 14.97 -3.07 -28.23
CA PHE A 204 15.95 -2.20 -28.89
C PHE A 204 15.33 -1.50 -30.10
N ASP A 205 15.85 -0.31 -30.37
CA ASP A 205 15.46 0.53 -31.51
C ASP A 205 16.49 0.41 -32.65
N GLY A 206 15.99 0.30 -33.88
CA GLY A 206 16.72 0.02 -35.12
C GLY A 206 15.75 -0.21 -36.28
N GLU A 207 16.24 -0.47 -37.51
CA GLU A 207 15.37 -0.70 -38.69
C GLU A 207 14.37 -1.85 -38.51
N ALA A 208 14.66 -2.81 -37.63
CA ALA A 208 13.73 -3.81 -37.14
C ALA A 208 13.83 -3.89 -35.61
N THR A 209 12.70 -3.73 -34.92
CA THR A 209 12.58 -3.94 -33.48
C THR A 209 13.05 -5.34 -33.13
N ARG A 210 14.15 -5.45 -32.38
CA ARG A 210 14.68 -6.73 -31.89
C ARG A 210 14.36 -6.89 -30.41
N ASN A 211 13.94 -8.10 -30.04
CA ASN A 211 13.73 -8.50 -28.65
C ASN A 211 14.84 -9.45 -28.22
N ALA A 212 15.54 -9.15 -27.13
CA ALA A 212 16.42 -10.11 -26.48
C ALA A 212 15.77 -10.61 -25.19
N VAL A 213 15.82 -11.92 -24.96
CA VAL A 213 15.25 -12.54 -23.75
C VAL A 213 16.36 -13.21 -22.96
N VAL A 214 16.56 -12.79 -21.72
CA VAL A 214 17.45 -13.44 -20.77
C VAL A 214 16.64 -14.12 -19.70
N ARG A 215 17.01 -15.36 -19.38
CA ARG A 215 16.43 -16.13 -18.28
C ARG A 215 17.52 -16.45 -17.28
N ARG A 216 17.24 -16.21 -16.00
CA ARG A 216 18.16 -16.54 -14.92
C ARG A 216 17.42 -17.08 -13.70
N ALA A 217 18.14 -17.84 -12.89
CA ALA A 217 17.69 -18.23 -11.57
C ALA A 217 17.86 -17.05 -10.61
N LEU A 218 16.88 -16.83 -9.75
CA LEU A 218 16.98 -15.94 -8.60
C LEU A 218 17.52 -16.75 -7.41
N PRO A 219 18.33 -16.12 -6.53
CA PRO A 219 18.67 -16.72 -5.26
C PRO A 219 17.39 -17.10 -4.52
N LYS A 220 17.33 -18.33 -3.98
CA LYS A 220 16.23 -18.71 -3.10
C LYS A 220 16.30 -17.84 -1.85
N LYS A 221 15.29 -17.00 -1.66
CA LYS A 221 15.08 -16.17 -0.47
C LYS A 221 13.68 -16.46 0.06
N ALA A 222 13.46 -16.14 1.34
CA ALA A 222 12.11 -16.13 1.90
C ALA A 222 11.24 -15.15 1.10
N LEU A 223 9.96 -15.49 0.94
CA LEU A 223 9.00 -14.60 0.30
C LEU A 223 8.75 -13.39 1.22
N VAL A 224 8.54 -12.23 0.61
CA VAL A 224 8.24 -10.99 1.33
C VAL A 224 6.77 -11.02 1.77
N ARG A 225 6.53 -10.74 3.06
CA ARG A 225 5.17 -10.60 3.60
C ARG A 225 4.56 -9.29 3.14
N LEU A 226 3.28 -9.30 2.79
CA LEU A 226 2.56 -8.09 2.39
C LEU A 226 2.47 -7.06 3.52
N ALA A 227 2.43 -7.50 4.78
CA ALA A 227 2.45 -6.60 5.94
C ALA A 227 3.74 -5.76 6.02
N GLU A 228 4.84 -6.26 5.45
CA GLU A 228 6.16 -5.61 5.41
C GLU A 228 6.46 -4.99 4.04
N PHE A 229 5.56 -5.18 3.08
CA PHE A 229 5.77 -4.73 1.71
C PHE A 229 5.58 -3.21 1.61
N SER A 230 6.59 -2.57 1.04
CA SER A 230 6.53 -1.18 0.61
C SER A 230 7.23 -1.08 -0.75
N PRO A 231 6.51 -0.67 -1.82
CA PRO A 231 7.11 -0.51 -3.13
C PRO A 231 8.18 0.57 -3.05
N GLN A 232 9.36 0.26 -3.58
CA GLN A 232 10.45 1.22 -3.60
C GLN A 232 10.15 2.34 -4.60
N PRO A 233 10.68 3.56 -4.39
CA PRO A 233 10.66 4.57 -5.42
C PRO A 233 11.29 4.01 -6.69
N TRP A 234 10.67 4.28 -7.85
CA TRP A 234 11.23 3.84 -9.11
C TRP A 234 12.62 4.45 -9.29
N ALA A 235 13.60 3.59 -9.51
CA ALA A 235 14.94 3.97 -9.90
C ALA A 235 15.35 3.13 -11.12
N PRO A 236 15.83 3.74 -12.21
CA PRO A 236 16.39 2.97 -13.31
C PRO A 236 17.60 2.18 -12.80
N PHE A 237 17.85 1.00 -13.37
CA PHE A 237 19.07 0.26 -13.05
C PHE A 237 20.30 1.15 -13.27
N PRO A 238 21.24 1.19 -12.30
CA PRO A 238 22.41 2.05 -12.36
C PRO A 238 23.30 1.75 -13.56
#